data_AF-A0A016V8N4-F1
#
_entry.id   AF-A0A016V8N4-F1
#
_cell.length_a   1.000
_cell.length_b   1.000
_cell.length_c   1.000
_cell.angle_alpha   90.00
_cell.angle_beta   90.00
_cell.angle_gamma   90.00
#
_symmetry.space_group_name_H-M   'P 1'
#
loop_
_entity.id
_entity.type
_entity.pdbx_description
1 polymer ?
#
loop_
_entity_poly.entity_id
_entity_poly.type
_entity_poly.pdbx_seq_one_letter_code
_entity_poly.pdbx_strand_id
1 'polypeptide(L)'
;MKAREFYSFVNAPNLHMCIHVELSTITSLSFTKIRNLTGSCRGAPLKITQNKALRSIEFDPAFMRNAPVATVVVRGNRNLLKSEIEKLKQNFPWYAIDLQEPGECGVPFPIKSFNDMKGCTSAYGVLSVRGTKKVRRSPSVKISMKGCISIENTELTDVDFLDDITSFTLDEDLCNHDIYNNPLLCIVNPQKLKMKFKSLYIDQSTNPNCETTCSGGDVDEEYLATVDGCQTIDGDLTIEGWEKPLPNLDNLQSVTRINGSLFIRNTTGLGNFDYFGALKEITVPKGKNATAIEIVHNRGLTELQLPHLERVSSENTMRIIITDNKELGMKEATALKLYALASGREHTRIQYQDRTTLWDGLLGNKLYLVILIMLLLILIVGILISVLLTVRTVKRRRVETKEGFPKPPWRLGKQSQEILVGWVKNILLKNPLIWRCSDREVIWPYQERDATREFTL
;
A
#
# COMPACT_ATOMS: atom_id res chain seq x y z
N MET A 1 25.30 38.20 8.59
CA MET A 1 25.90 39.17 7.65
C MET A 1 25.69 40.57 8.22
N LYS A 2 26.71 41.42 8.24
CA LYS A 2 26.53 42.83 8.67
C LYS A 2 25.86 43.61 7.54
N ALA A 3 25.02 44.61 7.85
CA ALA A 3 24.28 45.37 6.83
C ALA A 3 25.19 45.96 5.73
N ARG A 4 26.44 46.35 6.08
CA ARG A 4 27.43 46.84 5.12
C ARG A 4 27.85 45.81 4.07
N GLU A 5 27.94 44.54 4.46
CA GLU A 5 28.24 43.43 3.54
C GLU A 5 27.04 43.19 2.62
N PHE A 6 25.81 43.23 3.14
CA PHE A 6 24.58 43.12 2.34
C PHE A 6 24.51 44.14 1.20
N TYR A 7 24.66 45.42 1.54
CA TYR A 7 24.60 46.48 0.53
C TYR A 7 25.79 46.50 -0.43
N SER A 8 26.88 45.76 -0.16
CA SER A 8 27.94 45.60 -1.15
C SER A 8 27.52 44.70 -2.31
N PHE A 9 26.61 43.75 -2.08
CA PHE A 9 26.09 42.82 -3.09
C PHE A 9 24.84 43.33 -3.81
N VAL A 10 23.87 43.90 -3.09
CA VAL A 10 22.57 44.30 -3.66
C VAL A 10 22.57 45.68 -4.34
N ASN A 11 23.74 46.25 -4.59
CA ASN A 11 23.92 47.60 -5.15
C ASN A 11 24.05 47.64 -6.69
N ALA A 12 23.73 46.56 -7.40
CA ALA A 12 23.77 46.50 -8.85
C ALA A 12 22.38 46.80 -9.48
N PRO A 13 22.33 47.45 -10.66
CA PRO A 13 21.08 47.79 -11.33
C PRO A 13 20.32 46.60 -11.90
N ASN A 14 21.01 45.54 -12.30
CA ASN A 14 20.42 44.33 -12.83
C ASN A 14 20.93 43.15 -12.01
N LEU A 15 20.01 42.42 -11.38
CA LEU A 15 20.32 41.26 -10.56
C LEU A 15 19.56 40.04 -11.06
N HIS A 16 20.27 38.92 -11.14
CA HIS A 16 19.69 37.60 -11.39
C HIS A 16 20.00 36.69 -10.20
N MET A 17 19.20 36.82 -9.13
CA MET A 17 19.37 36.07 -7.88
C MET A 17 18.12 36.11 -7.01
N CYS A 18 18.05 35.21 -6.02
CA CYS A 18 17.01 35.21 -4.98
C CYS A 18 17.52 36.00 -3.76
N ILE A 19 16.77 37.01 -3.33
CA ILE A 19 17.10 37.86 -2.17
C ILE A 19 16.02 37.65 -1.11
N HIS A 20 16.38 36.98 -0.02
CA HIS A 20 15.48 36.74 1.10
C HIS A 20 16.02 37.49 2.33
N VAL A 21 15.22 38.43 2.85
CA VAL A 21 15.48 39.17 4.09
C VAL A 21 14.42 38.76 5.09
N GLU A 22 14.78 37.82 5.97
CA GLU A 22 13.83 37.16 6.86
C GLU A 22 14.33 37.15 8.30
N LEU A 23 13.40 37.22 9.27
CA LEU A 23 13.69 37.10 10.71
C LEU A 23 14.81 38.03 11.21
N SER A 24 15.02 39.18 10.56
CA SER A 24 16.13 40.09 10.87
C SER A 24 15.74 41.18 11.88
N THR A 25 16.76 41.81 12.46
CA THR A 25 16.63 42.99 13.33
C THR A 25 16.77 44.31 12.55
N ILE A 26 16.78 44.27 11.22
CA ILE A 26 16.94 45.44 10.36
C ILE A 26 15.72 46.37 10.51
N THR A 27 15.98 47.67 10.65
CA THR A 27 14.95 48.69 10.79
C THR A 27 14.60 49.40 9.48
N SER A 28 15.51 49.39 8.51
CA SER A 28 15.32 50.02 7.20
C SER A 28 16.08 49.26 6.11
N LEU A 29 15.43 49.09 4.96
CA LEU A 29 16.00 48.47 3.76
C LEU A 29 15.96 49.44 2.58
N SER A 30 17.05 49.52 1.82
CA SER A 30 17.11 50.31 0.60
C SER A 30 17.57 49.47 -0.59
N PHE A 31 16.67 49.33 -1.57
CA PHE A 31 16.87 48.68 -2.86
C PHE A 31 16.82 49.70 -4.00
N THR A 32 17.16 50.95 -3.70
CA THR A 32 17.11 52.10 -4.64
C THR A 32 18.06 51.98 -5.83
N LYS A 33 19.00 51.04 -5.81
CA LYS A 33 19.89 50.78 -6.93
C LYS A 33 19.41 49.68 -7.87
N ILE A 34 18.48 48.82 -7.43
CA ILE A 34 17.99 47.69 -8.22
C ILE A 34 16.93 48.22 -9.18
N ARG A 35 17.13 48.04 -10.48
CA ARG A 35 16.18 48.41 -11.54
C ARG A 35 15.51 47.20 -12.17
N ASN A 36 16.19 46.06 -12.18
CA ASN A 36 15.67 44.78 -12.66
C ASN A 36 16.13 43.67 -11.71
N LEU A 37 15.18 42.86 -11.25
CA LEU A 37 15.44 41.69 -10.43
C LEU A 37 14.72 40.48 -11.04
N THR A 38 15.50 39.46 -11.34
CA THR A 38 14.99 38.17 -11.81
C THR A 38 15.68 37.07 -11.00
N GLY A 39 15.16 35.85 -11.06
CA GLY A 39 15.82 34.70 -10.42
C GLY A 39 15.05 33.41 -10.66
N SER A 40 15.75 32.29 -10.65
CA SER A 40 15.17 30.94 -10.69
C SER A 40 14.85 30.47 -9.27
N CYS A 41 13.93 31.17 -8.60
CA CYS A 41 13.57 30.96 -7.19
C CYS A 41 12.27 30.16 -7.06
N ARG A 42 12.08 29.50 -5.91
CA ARG A 42 10.75 29.02 -5.51
C ARG A 42 9.92 30.22 -5.03
N GLY A 43 9.00 30.67 -5.86
CA GLY A 43 8.22 31.89 -5.66
C GLY A 43 8.98 33.17 -6.01
N ALA A 44 8.63 34.27 -5.36
CA ALA A 44 9.17 35.60 -5.68
C ALA A 44 10.70 35.73 -5.49
N PRO A 45 11.42 36.36 -6.45
CA PRO A 45 12.84 36.67 -6.33
C PRO A 45 13.22 37.56 -5.13
N LEU A 46 12.34 38.46 -4.68
CA LEU A 46 12.57 39.26 -3.47
C LEU A 46 11.53 38.93 -2.40
N LYS A 47 12.00 38.42 -1.26
CA LYS A 47 11.17 38.17 -0.07
C LYS A 47 11.67 38.99 1.10
N ILE A 48 10.81 39.82 1.68
CA ILE A 48 11.09 40.62 2.88
C ILE A 48 10.04 40.23 3.91
N THR A 49 10.32 39.19 4.70
CA THR A 49 9.31 38.55 5.53
C THR A 49 9.70 38.51 7.01
N GLN A 50 8.72 38.62 7.91
CA GLN A 50 8.91 38.40 9.35
C GLN A 50 10.00 39.27 10.03
N ASN A 51 10.31 40.46 9.49
CA ASN A 51 11.28 41.36 10.10
C ASN A 51 10.60 42.28 11.12
N LYS A 52 10.53 41.83 12.37
CA LYS A 52 9.79 42.52 13.44
C LYS A 52 10.21 43.99 13.62
N ALA A 53 11.49 44.31 13.44
CA ALA A 53 12.02 45.67 13.66
C ALA A 53 11.90 46.59 12.44
N LEU A 54 11.56 46.07 11.26
CA LEU A 54 11.55 46.80 10.00
C LEU A 54 10.45 47.86 10.00
N ARG A 55 10.81 49.10 9.65
CA ARG A 55 9.92 50.26 9.63
C ARG A 55 9.76 50.88 8.25
N SER A 56 10.78 50.79 7.39
CA SER A 56 10.75 51.35 6.04
C SER A 56 11.48 50.48 5.02
N ILE A 57 10.99 50.54 3.78
CA ILE A 57 11.60 49.87 2.62
C ILE A 57 11.57 50.86 1.46
N GLU A 58 12.72 51.07 0.83
CA GLU A 58 12.84 51.95 -0.32
C GLU A 58 13.23 51.17 -1.57
N PHE A 59 12.61 51.51 -2.69
CA PHE A 59 12.87 50.90 -4.00
C PHE A 59 13.15 51.98 -5.05
N ASP A 60 13.86 51.60 -6.10
CA ASP A 60 13.99 52.45 -7.29
C ASP A 60 12.60 52.64 -7.95
N PRO A 61 12.20 53.87 -8.30
CA PRO A 61 10.89 54.11 -8.92
C PRO A 61 10.69 53.42 -10.27
N ALA A 62 11.76 53.21 -11.05
CA ALA A 62 11.65 52.48 -12.31
C ALA A 62 11.49 50.98 -12.08
N PHE A 63 12.11 50.42 -11.04
CA PHE A 63 11.83 49.05 -10.61
C PHE A 63 10.37 48.88 -10.18
N MET A 64 9.86 49.75 -9.32
CA MET A 64 8.47 49.63 -8.83
C MET A 64 7.45 49.62 -9.98
N ARG A 65 7.62 50.50 -10.97
CA ARG A 65 6.70 50.60 -12.12
C ARG A 65 6.77 49.44 -13.10
N ASN A 66 7.93 48.80 -13.23
CA ASN A 66 8.20 47.81 -14.29
C ASN A 66 8.47 46.40 -13.74
N ALA A 67 8.26 46.17 -12.45
CA ALA A 67 8.51 44.88 -11.81
C ALA A 67 7.65 43.79 -12.48
N PRO A 68 8.25 42.64 -12.86
CA PRO A 68 7.49 41.50 -13.38
C PRO A 68 6.46 40.94 -12.39
N VAL A 69 5.59 40.07 -12.88
CA VAL A 69 4.59 39.36 -12.06
C VAL A 69 5.27 38.61 -10.90
N ALA A 70 4.68 38.71 -9.71
CA ALA A 70 5.11 38.03 -8.49
C ALA A 70 6.61 38.24 -8.15
N THR A 71 7.15 39.43 -8.39
CA THR A 71 8.57 39.71 -8.15
C THR A 71 8.90 39.92 -6.68
N VAL A 72 7.98 40.54 -5.93
CA VAL A 72 8.24 41.03 -4.57
C VAL A 72 7.19 40.50 -3.59
N VAL A 73 7.64 39.99 -2.45
CA VAL A 73 6.79 39.62 -1.30
C VAL A 73 7.25 40.41 -0.08
N VAL A 74 6.34 41.17 0.54
CA VAL A 74 6.58 41.91 1.79
C VAL A 74 5.48 41.55 2.78
N ARG A 75 5.75 40.62 3.68
CA ARG A 75 4.75 40.03 4.58
C ARG A 75 5.23 39.83 6.02
N GLY A 76 4.36 39.96 7.01
CA GLY A 76 4.69 39.70 8.43
C GLY A 76 5.67 40.67 9.10
N ASN A 77 5.89 41.86 8.54
CA ASN A 77 6.77 42.88 9.12
C ASN A 77 5.94 43.80 10.05
N ARG A 78 5.81 43.39 11.31
CA ARG A 78 4.89 44.01 12.30
C ARG A 78 4.98 45.54 12.42
N ASN A 79 6.20 46.08 12.37
CA ASN A 79 6.45 47.51 12.60
C ASN A 79 6.57 48.32 11.30
N LEU A 80 6.29 47.71 10.13
CA LEU A 80 6.29 48.42 8.86
C LEU A 80 5.17 49.46 8.89
N LEU A 81 5.55 50.71 8.65
CA LEU A 81 4.63 51.84 8.80
C LEU A 81 3.49 51.74 7.78
N LYS A 82 2.26 52.07 8.21
CA LYS A 82 1.09 52.11 7.31
C LYS A 82 1.34 53.00 6.08
N SER A 83 2.00 54.14 6.27
CA SER A 83 2.37 55.05 5.17
C SER A 83 3.29 54.39 4.14
N GLU A 84 4.21 53.55 4.59
CA GLU A 84 5.12 52.82 3.68
C GLU A 84 4.37 51.72 2.93
N ILE A 85 3.47 50.98 3.60
CA ILE A 85 2.61 49.99 2.96
C ILE A 85 1.79 50.65 1.84
N GLU A 86 1.11 51.76 2.12
CA GLU A 86 0.29 52.47 1.12
C GLU A 86 1.15 53.00 -0.04
N LYS A 87 2.34 53.52 0.26
CA LYS A 87 3.30 53.97 -0.76
C LYS A 87 3.71 52.83 -1.68
N LEU A 88 4.04 51.65 -1.14
CA LEU A 88 4.39 50.48 -1.95
C LEU A 88 3.21 50.03 -2.81
N LYS A 89 2.01 49.95 -2.21
CA LYS A 89 0.78 49.56 -2.89
C LYS A 89 0.41 50.47 -4.07
N GLN A 90 0.70 51.78 -3.97
CA GLN A 90 0.43 52.75 -5.03
C GLN A 90 1.44 52.72 -6.17
N ASN A 91 2.70 52.39 -5.88
CA ASN A 91 3.80 52.49 -6.85
C ASN A 91 4.10 51.19 -7.59
N PHE A 92 3.75 50.04 -7.01
CA PHE A 92 3.87 48.74 -7.67
C PHE A 92 2.57 48.36 -8.40
N PRO A 93 2.65 47.73 -9.58
CA PRO A 93 1.52 47.00 -10.15
C PRO A 93 1.01 45.93 -9.18
N TRP A 94 -0.31 45.78 -9.08
CA TRP A 94 -0.95 44.85 -8.13
C TRP A 94 -0.52 43.39 -8.32
N TYR A 95 -0.12 42.99 -9.53
CA TYR A 95 0.35 41.64 -9.85
C TYR A 95 1.84 41.43 -9.57
N ALA A 96 2.61 42.50 -9.33
CA ALA A 96 4.06 42.43 -9.16
C ALA A 96 4.48 42.27 -7.69
N ILE A 97 3.63 42.69 -6.75
CA ILE A 97 3.91 42.68 -5.31
C ILE A 97 2.81 41.97 -4.52
N ASP A 98 3.21 41.07 -3.61
CA ASP A 98 2.38 40.58 -2.53
C ASP A 98 2.72 41.33 -1.24
N LEU A 99 1.77 42.13 -0.73
CA LEU A 99 2.00 43.08 0.36
C LEU A 99 1.09 42.79 1.56
N GLN A 100 1.64 42.91 2.76
CA GLN A 100 0.93 42.82 4.03
C GLN A 100 -0.09 43.93 4.25
N GLU A 101 -1.11 43.61 5.06
CA GLU A 101 -1.98 44.61 5.65
C GLU A 101 -1.33 45.27 6.89
N PRO A 102 -1.73 46.50 7.25
CA PRO A 102 -1.26 47.14 8.48
C PRO A 102 -1.56 46.29 9.72
N GLY A 103 -0.53 46.04 10.54
CA GLY A 103 -0.64 45.23 11.76
C GLY A 103 -0.46 43.72 11.57
N GLU A 104 -0.20 43.24 10.35
CA GLU A 104 0.19 41.85 10.10
C GLU A 104 1.54 41.53 10.77
N CYS A 105 1.60 40.37 11.43
CA CYS A 105 2.79 39.90 12.12
C CYS A 105 3.39 38.65 11.47
N GLY A 106 4.70 38.47 11.60
CA GLY A 106 5.34 37.19 11.32
C GLY A 106 4.91 36.16 12.35
N VAL A 107 4.61 34.93 11.92
CA VAL A 107 4.42 33.79 12.82
C VAL A 107 5.74 33.53 13.54
N PRO A 108 5.77 33.46 14.88
CA PRO A 108 7.00 33.15 15.61
C PRO A 108 7.58 31.80 15.17
N PHE A 109 8.89 31.78 14.90
CA PHE A 109 9.58 30.60 14.40
C PHE A 109 10.72 30.18 15.34
N PRO A 110 10.63 29.00 16.00
CA PRO A 110 9.45 28.14 16.14
C PRO A 110 8.41 28.74 17.11
N ILE A 111 7.15 28.35 16.97
CA ILE A 111 6.07 28.85 17.82
C ILE A 111 6.02 28.11 19.15
N LYS A 112 5.93 28.88 20.24
CA LYS A 112 5.78 28.35 21.62
C LYS A 112 4.44 28.75 22.24
N SER A 113 3.88 29.89 21.84
CA SER A 113 2.58 30.37 22.30
C SER A 113 1.95 31.33 21.31
N PHE A 114 0.61 31.32 21.22
CA PHE A 114 -0.14 32.32 20.45
C PHE A 114 -0.09 33.72 21.07
N ASN A 115 0.26 33.84 22.36
CA ASN A 115 0.46 35.14 23.01
C ASN A 115 1.54 36.00 22.34
N ASP A 116 2.50 35.40 21.65
CA ASP A 116 3.54 36.12 20.91
C ASP A 116 2.95 36.96 19.75
N MET A 117 1.76 36.59 19.28
CA MET A 117 0.98 37.30 18.26
C MET A 117 -0.08 38.23 18.87
N LYS A 118 -0.02 38.50 20.18
CA LYS A 118 -0.95 39.45 20.81
C LYS A 118 -0.81 40.85 20.19
N GLY A 119 -1.95 41.41 19.79
CA GLY A 119 -2.06 42.71 19.14
C GLY A 119 -1.78 42.71 17.64
N CYS A 120 -1.65 41.54 17.02
CA CYS A 120 -1.57 41.40 15.56
C CYS A 120 -2.98 41.30 14.96
N THR A 121 -3.18 41.87 13.77
CA THR A 121 -4.46 41.79 13.04
C THR A 121 -4.56 40.50 12.22
N SER A 122 -3.45 40.09 11.60
CA SER A 122 -3.26 38.83 10.90
C SER A 122 -1.82 38.32 11.12
N ALA A 123 -1.57 37.08 10.73
CA ALA A 123 -0.25 36.46 10.79
C ALA A 123 0.18 35.91 9.43
N TYR A 124 1.48 36.01 9.14
CA TYR A 124 2.10 35.45 7.95
C TYR A 124 3.32 34.60 8.30
N GLY A 125 3.43 33.41 7.70
CA GLY A 125 4.64 32.60 7.79
C GLY A 125 4.41 31.11 8.03
N VAL A 126 5.48 30.40 8.33
CA VAL A 126 5.46 28.99 8.69
C VAL A 126 5.09 28.84 10.16
N LEU A 127 3.97 28.18 10.46
CA LEU A 127 3.71 27.67 11.81
C LEU A 127 4.55 26.42 12.00
N SER A 128 5.75 26.60 12.56
CA SER A 128 6.68 25.51 12.83
C SER A 128 6.68 25.11 14.30
N VAL A 129 6.45 23.83 14.57
CA VAL A 129 6.59 23.22 15.90
C VAL A 129 7.54 22.04 15.80
N ARG A 130 8.63 22.06 16.57
CA ARG A 130 9.65 21.01 16.60
C ARG A 130 10.25 20.84 17.99
N GLY A 131 10.48 19.60 18.41
CA GLY A 131 11.23 19.27 19.64
C GLY A 131 10.58 19.79 20.94
N THR A 132 9.27 20.03 20.94
CA THR A 132 8.51 20.47 22.14
C THR A 132 7.47 19.45 22.54
N LYS A 133 7.14 19.44 23.83
CA LYS A 133 6.06 18.64 24.42
C LYS A 133 4.72 19.36 24.45
N LYS A 134 4.73 20.70 24.29
CA LYS A 134 3.52 21.52 24.40
C LYS A 134 3.67 22.85 23.68
N VAL A 135 2.58 23.31 23.08
CA VAL A 135 2.39 24.71 22.64
C VAL A 135 1.33 25.33 23.54
N ARG A 136 1.60 26.53 24.07
CA ARG A 136 0.65 27.20 24.95
C ARG A 136 -0.43 27.90 24.11
N ARG A 137 -1.66 27.38 24.20
CA ARG A 137 -2.85 28.04 23.68
C ARG A 137 -2.99 29.46 24.21
N SER A 138 -3.71 30.28 23.46
CA SER A 138 -4.09 31.61 23.92
C SER A 138 -5.47 31.92 23.36
N PRO A 139 -6.56 31.41 23.99
CA PRO A 139 -7.91 31.53 23.45
C PRO A 139 -8.37 32.98 23.23
N SER A 140 -7.78 33.93 23.96
CA SER A 140 -8.00 35.37 23.81
C SER A 140 -7.32 35.99 22.58
N VAL A 141 -6.40 35.27 21.93
CA VAL A 141 -5.71 35.66 20.71
C VAL A 141 -6.25 34.79 19.57
N LYS A 142 -7.22 35.34 18.84
CA LYS A 142 -7.81 34.72 17.65
C LYS A 142 -7.27 35.42 16.42
N ILE A 143 -6.61 34.66 15.53
CA ILE A 143 -5.81 35.25 14.44
C ILE A 143 -6.14 34.61 13.09
N SER A 144 -6.24 35.45 12.05
CA SER A 144 -6.24 34.99 10.65
C SER A 144 -4.81 34.76 10.19
N MET A 145 -4.54 33.64 9.53
CA MET A 145 -3.19 33.25 9.13
C MET A 145 -3.11 32.96 7.63
N LYS A 146 -2.15 33.59 6.93
CA LYS A 146 -1.70 33.18 5.60
C LYS A 146 -0.34 32.50 5.74
N GLY A 147 -0.21 31.25 5.30
CA GLY A 147 1.05 30.55 5.44
C GLY A 147 0.92 29.04 5.30
N CYS A 148 1.77 28.30 5.99
CA CYS A 148 1.75 26.84 5.98
C CYS A 148 2.03 26.29 7.39
N ILE A 149 1.78 25.00 7.59
CA ILE A 149 1.92 24.29 8.88
C ILE A 149 3.02 23.24 8.72
N SER A 150 3.94 23.17 9.66
CA SER A 150 4.96 22.12 9.73
C SER A 150 5.13 21.70 11.18
N ILE A 151 4.57 20.53 11.53
CA ILE A 151 4.64 19.97 12.88
C ILE A 151 5.35 18.62 12.78
N GLU A 152 6.60 18.60 13.19
CA GLU A 152 7.47 17.46 13.00
C GLU A 152 8.32 17.17 14.24
N ASN A 153 8.61 15.89 14.49
CA ASN A 153 9.54 15.48 15.53
C ASN A 153 9.20 16.11 16.90
N THR A 154 7.92 16.05 17.29
CA THR A 154 7.43 16.59 18.55
C THR A 154 7.03 15.48 19.53
N GLU A 155 6.91 15.86 20.80
CA GLU A 155 6.31 15.04 21.86
C GLU A 155 4.90 15.56 22.21
N LEU A 156 4.22 16.21 21.25
CA LEU A 156 2.85 16.66 21.44
C LEU A 156 1.90 15.46 21.54
N THR A 157 0.87 15.59 22.36
CA THR A 157 -0.24 14.63 22.44
C THR A 157 -1.45 15.06 21.60
N ASP A 158 -1.58 16.36 21.35
CA ASP A 158 -2.67 16.98 20.59
C ASP A 158 -2.17 18.26 19.88
N VAL A 159 -3.03 18.84 19.04
CA VAL A 159 -2.79 20.09 18.30
C VAL A 159 -3.91 21.11 18.55
N ASP A 160 -4.46 21.14 19.75
CA ASP A 160 -5.63 21.95 20.09
C ASP A 160 -5.41 23.47 19.92
N PHE A 161 -4.16 23.92 19.97
CA PHE A 161 -3.74 25.29 19.70
C PHE A 161 -4.09 25.74 18.27
N LEU A 162 -4.24 24.81 17.31
CA LEU A 162 -4.67 25.14 15.96
C LEU A 162 -6.12 25.68 15.91
N ASP A 163 -6.92 25.47 16.95
CA ASP A 163 -8.24 26.09 17.10
C ASP A 163 -8.18 27.61 17.35
N ASP A 164 -7.01 28.16 17.68
CA ASP A 164 -6.81 29.61 17.87
C ASP A 164 -6.65 30.36 16.53
N ILE A 165 -6.45 29.63 15.43
CA ILE A 165 -6.50 30.18 14.06
C ILE A 165 -7.96 30.27 13.62
N THR A 166 -8.44 31.47 13.27
CA THR A 166 -9.85 31.70 12.87
C THR A 166 -10.09 31.45 11.40
N SER A 167 -9.14 31.82 10.56
CA SER A 167 -9.16 31.62 9.12
C SER A 167 -7.74 31.32 8.66
N PHE A 168 -7.63 30.48 7.63
CA PHE A 168 -6.37 30.02 7.11
C PHE A 168 -6.35 30.15 5.58
N THR A 169 -5.22 30.60 5.04
CA THR A 169 -4.95 30.61 3.61
C THR A 169 -3.58 29.98 3.39
N LEU A 170 -3.56 28.89 2.62
CA LEU A 170 -2.32 28.18 2.33
C LEU A 170 -1.40 29.04 1.45
N ASP A 171 -0.12 29.07 1.80
CA ASP A 171 0.97 29.58 0.96
C ASP A 171 1.95 28.42 0.70
N GLU A 172 1.79 27.79 -0.47
CA GLU A 172 2.51 26.57 -0.89
C GLU A 172 4.01 26.81 -1.13
N ASP A 173 4.44 28.07 -1.23
CA ASP A 173 5.84 28.43 -1.43
C ASP A 173 6.65 28.36 -0.12
N LEU A 174 5.99 28.29 1.04
CA LEU A 174 6.65 28.36 2.34
C LEU A 174 7.08 27.00 2.89
N CYS A 175 6.24 25.97 2.78
CA CYS A 175 6.56 24.61 3.24
C CYS A 175 5.63 23.57 2.62
N ASN A 176 5.87 22.30 2.94
CA ASN A 176 5.11 21.15 2.41
C ASN A 176 3.70 21.01 3.00
N HIS A 177 3.39 21.72 4.07
CA HIS A 177 2.09 21.69 4.75
C HIS A 177 1.75 20.30 5.35
N ASP A 178 2.53 19.88 6.35
CA ASP A 178 2.48 18.53 6.91
C ASP A 178 2.55 18.47 8.45
N ILE A 179 1.98 17.38 9.00
CA ILE A 179 2.13 16.93 10.37
C ILE A 179 2.62 15.49 10.31
N TYR A 180 3.87 15.23 10.70
CA TYR A 180 4.47 13.90 10.53
C TYR A 180 5.54 13.60 11.59
N ASN A 181 5.84 12.31 11.78
CA ASN A 181 6.83 11.83 12.75
C ASN A 181 6.64 12.39 14.18
N ASN A 182 5.43 12.24 14.71
CA ASN A 182 5.06 12.66 16.06
C ASN A 182 4.55 11.43 16.84
N PRO A 183 5.44 10.68 17.53
CA PRO A 183 5.11 9.34 18.05
C PRO A 183 4.06 9.34 19.16
N LEU A 184 3.85 10.47 19.85
CA LEU A 184 2.86 10.60 20.92
C LEU A 184 1.59 11.34 20.49
N LEU A 185 1.57 11.90 19.28
CA LEU A 185 0.47 12.74 18.82
C LEU A 185 -0.70 11.84 18.41
N CYS A 186 -1.90 12.20 18.85
CA CYS A 186 -3.12 11.60 18.33
C CYS A 186 -4.18 12.67 18.03
N ILE A 187 -4.31 12.97 16.75
CA ILE A 187 -5.37 13.77 16.16
C ILE A 187 -6.53 12.81 15.89
N VAL A 188 -7.45 12.73 16.87
CA VAL A 188 -8.60 11.83 16.82
C VAL A 188 -9.47 12.11 15.59
N ASN A 189 -9.67 13.37 15.20
CA ASN A 189 -10.45 13.73 14.01
C ASN A 189 -9.56 14.49 13.00
N PRO A 190 -8.79 13.76 12.16
CA PRO A 190 -7.92 14.38 11.17
C PRO A 190 -8.72 15.08 10.07
N GLN A 191 -9.89 14.56 9.71
CA GLN A 191 -10.77 15.13 8.69
C GLN A 191 -11.15 16.58 9.00
N LYS A 192 -11.51 16.89 10.25
CA LYS A 192 -11.82 18.26 10.70
C LYS A 192 -10.66 19.22 10.46
N LEU A 193 -9.42 18.78 10.70
CA LEU A 193 -8.24 19.60 10.44
C LEU A 193 -8.00 19.76 8.94
N LYS A 194 -8.13 18.68 8.15
CA LYS A 194 -7.97 18.73 6.68
C LYS A 194 -9.01 19.65 6.01
N MET A 195 -10.24 19.71 6.53
CA MET A 195 -11.24 20.68 6.07
C MET A 195 -10.83 22.13 6.39
N LYS A 196 -10.28 22.38 7.59
CA LYS A 196 -9.88 23.73 8.03
C LYS A 196 -8.58 24.21 7.36
N PHE A 197 -7.64 23.29 7.19
CA PHE A 197 -6.30 23.49 6.63
C PHE A 197 -6.21 22.64 5.36
N LYS A 198 -6.88 23.10 4.31
CA LYS A 198 -6.96 22.36 3.03
C LYS A 198 -5.58 21.90 2.57
N SER A 199 -5.51 20.68 2.04
CA SER A 199 -4.27 20.03 1.60
C SER A 199 -3.25 19.71 2.70
N LEU A 200 -3.64 19.78 3.99
CA LEU A 200 -2.78 19.37 5.10
C LEU A 200 -2.56 17.85 5.07
N TYR A 201 -1.30 17.45 4.92
CA TYR A 201 -0.91 16.06 5.08
C TYR A 201 -0.75 15.72 6.57
N ILE A 202 -1.36 14.62 7.02
CA ILE A 202 -1.28 14.18 8.42
C ILE A 202 -0.87 12.71 8.45
N ASP A 203 0.36 12.46 8.88
CA ASP A 203 0.87 11.11 9.13
C ASP A 203 0.89 10.83 10.64
N GLN A 204 0.05 9.88 11.04
CA GLN A 204 -0.05 9.39 12.42
C GLN A 204 0.42 7.94 12.56
N SER A 205 1.05 7.37 11.52
CA SER A 205 1.51 5.98 11.50
C SER A 205 2.53 5.66 12.60
N THR A 206 3.23 6.68 13.11
CA THR A 206 4.17 6.55 14.23
C THR A 206 3.50 6.32 15.59
N ASN A 207 2.19 6.55 15.70
CA ASN A 207 1.41 6.28 16.92
C ASN A 207 0.40 5.14 16.67
N PRO A 208 0.77 3.87 16.94
CA PRO A 208 -0.09 2.72 16.66
C PRO A 208 -1.36 2.67 17.52
N ASN A 209 -1.41 3.43 18.62
CA ASN A 209 -2.55 3.48 19.53
C ASN A 209 -3.52 4.62 19.21
N CYS A 210 -3.26 5.40 18.16
CA CYS A 210 -4.16 6.47 17.78
C CYS A 210 -5.34 5.93 16.97
N GLU A 211 -6.50 5.86 17.62
CA GLU A 211 -7.77 5.57 16.94
C GLU A 211 -8.33 6.86 16.34
N THR A 212 -8.45 6.89 15.00
CA THR A 212 -8.95 8.05 14.27
C THR A 212 -10.41 7.85 13.86
N THR A 213 -11.22 8.88 14.11
CA THR A 213 -12.66 8.91 13.83
C THR A 213 -12.99 10.13 12.98
N CYS A 214 -13.68 9.88 11.87
CA CYS A 214 -14.10 10.88 10.91
C CYS A 214 -15.61 10.84 10.70
N SER A 215 -16.20 11.91 10.23
CA SER A 215 -17.64 11.98 10.03
C SER A 215 -18.06 11.25 8.76
N GLY A 216 -19.21 10.59 8.80
CA GLY A 216 -19.91 10.11 7.61
C GLY A 216 -20.45 11.26 6.76
N GLY A 217 -20.89 10.93 5.55
CA GLY A 217 -21.42 11.89 4.59
C GLY A 217 -21.50 11.29 3.18
N ASP A 218 -21.78 12.16 2.22
CA ASP A 218 -21.71 11.83 0.80
C ASP A 218 -20.25 11.75 0.36
N VAL A 219 -19.91 10.68 -0.35
CA VAL A 219 -18.55 10.44 -0.84
C VAL A 219 -18.41 11.20 -2.16
N ASP A 220 -17.90 12.42 -2.06
CA ASP A 220 -17.48 13.25 -3.19
C ASP A 220 -15.96 13.47 -3.20
N GLU A 221 -15.45 14.29 -4.13
CA GLU A 221 -14.01 14.57 -4.24
C GLU A 221 -13.45 15.28 -2.99
N GLU A 222 -14.25 16.13 -2.33
CA GLU A 222 -13.84 16.85 -1.11
C GLU A 222 -13.80 15.90 0.09
N TYR A 223 -14.76 14.99 0.20
CA TYR A 223 -14.78 13.94 1.21
C TYR A 223 -13.56 13.04 1.06
N LEU A 224 -13.30 12.53 -0.15
CA LEU A 224 -12.15 11.66 -0.42
C LEU A 224 -10.82 12.36 -0.14
N ALA A 225 -10.70 13.66 -0.42
CA ALA A 225 -9.50 14.43 -0.10
C ALA A 225 -9.24 14.57 1.41
N THR A 226 -10.25 14.39 2.27
CA THR A 226 -10.15 14.63 3.72
C THR A 226 -10.24 13.36 4.58
N VAL A 227 -10.77 12.26 4.04
CA VAL A 227 -10.97 10.99 4.79
C VAL A 227 -9.71 10.13 4.92
N ASP A 228 -8.63 10.48 4.23
CA ASP A 228 -7.36 9.75 4.36
C ASP A 228 -6.85 9.74 5.82
N GLY A 229 -6.37 8.58 6.27
CA GLY A 229 -5.91 8.34 7.63
C GLY A 229 -7.03 8.09 8.66
N CYS A 230 -8.30 7.98 8.23
CA CYS A 230 -9.42 7.63 9.09
C CYS A 230 -9.56 6.10 9.24
N GLN A 231 -9.71 5.62 10.48
CA GLN A 231 -9.93 4.20 10.79
C GLN A 231 -11.40 3.90 11.06
N THR A 232 -12.12 4.83 11.69
CA THR A 232 -13.55 4.73 12.01
C THR A 232 -14.31 5.87 11.35
N ILE A 233 -15.44 5.56 10.73
CA ILE A 233 -16.40 6.56 10.25
C ILE A 233 -17.60 6.58 11.20
N ASP A 234 -17.95 7.75 11.71
CA ASP A 234 -19.11 7.99 12.56
C ASP A 234 -20.22 8.69 11.77
N GLY A 235 -21.27 7.94 11.46
CA GLY A 235 -22.31 8.33 10.51
C GLY A 235 -22.39 7.39 9.30
N ASP A 236 -23.34 7.68 8.41
CA ASP A 236 -23.53 6.91 7.19
C ASP A 236 -22.54 7.34 6.10
N LEU A 237 -22.16 6.42 5.23
CA LEU A 237 -21.41 6.71 4.00
C LEU A 237 -22.31 6.50 2.79
N THR A 238 -22.39 7.50 1.92
CA THR A 238 -23.25 7.46 0.73
C THR A 238 -22.44 7.67 -0.54
N ILE A 239 -22.39 6.63 -1.39
CA ILE A 239 -21.85 6.69 -2.75
C ILE A 239 -23.06 6.71 -3.68
N GLU A 240 -23.44 7.88 -4.20
CA GLU A 240 -24.62 8.02 -5.04
C GLU A 240 -24.35 8.80 -6.33
N GLY A 241 -24.92 8.35 -7.45
CA GLY A 241 -24.92 9.10 -8.70
C GLY A 241 -23.59 9.15 -9.45
N TRP A 242 -22.60 8.32 -9.08
CA TRP A 242 -21.31 8.30 -9.75
C TRP A 242 -21.39 7.77 -11.18
N GLU A 243 -20.86 8.54 -12.13
CA GLU A 243 -20.70 8.12 -13.53
C GLU A 243 -19.39 7.37 -13.78
N LYS A 244 -18.36 7.68 -13.00
CA LYS A 244 -17.03 7.07 -13.04
C LYS A 244 -16.42 7.05 -11.63
N PRO A 245 -15.39 6.22 -11.38
CA PRO A 245 -14.65 6.26 -10.13
C PRO A 245 -14.01 7.64 -9.93
N LEU A 246 -14.15 8.19 -8.72
CA LEU A 246 -13.52 9.45 -8.33
C LEU A 246 -12.01 9.28 -8.07
N PRO A 247 -11.20 10.36 -8.12
CA PRO A 247 -9.81 10.29 -7.67
C PRO A 247 -9.70 9.99 -6.17
N ASN A 248 -8.55 9.45 -5.75
CA ASN A 248 -8.19 9.21 -4.34
C ASN A 248 -9.10 8.22 -3.57
N LEU A 249 -9.69 7.23 -4.26
CA LEU A 249 -10.52 6.19 -3.63
C LEU A 249 -9.74 5.29 -2.67
N ASP A 250 -8.43 5.18 -2.89
CA ASP A 250 -7.49 4.49 -2.01
C ASP A 250 -7.47 5.07 -0.59
N ASN A 251 -7.89 6.32 -0.40
CA ASN A 251 -8.04 6.93 0.92
C ASN A 251 -9.09 6.23 1.81
N LEU A 252 -10.00 5.45 1.23
CA LEU A 252 -10.98 4.64 1.98
C LEU A 252 -10.41 3.28 2.45
N GLN A 253 -9.23 2.87 1.96
CA GLN A 253 -8.68 1.55 2.26
C GLN A 253 -8.29 1.38 3.73
N SER A 254 -8.00 2.47 4.45
CA SER A 254 -7.69 2.45 5.89
C SER A 254 -8.91 2.31 6.79
N VAL A 255 -10.13 2.49 6.26
CA VAL A 255 -11.35 2.43 7.04
C VAL A 255 -11.62 0.99 7.49
N THR A 256 -11.63 0.80 8.81
CA THR A 256 -11.85 -0.51 9.45
C THR A 256 -13.25 -0.66 10.02
N ARG A 257 -13.91 0.45 10.38
CA ARG A 257 -15.24 0.46 11.00
C ARG A 257 -16.11 1.59 10.47
N ILE A 258 -17.38 1.31 10.23
CA ILE A 258 -18.43 2.31 9.96
C ILE A 258 -19.50 2.20 11.06
N ASN A 259 -19.63 3.24 11.88
CA ASN A 259 -20.69 3.41 12.88
C ASN A 259 -21.91 4.09 12.24
N GLY A 260 -22.50 3.38 11.29
CA GLY A 260 -23.62 3.84 10.48
C GLY A 260 -23.91 2.84 9.38
N SER A 261 -24.44 3.35 8.28
CA SER A 261 -24.84 2.57 7.12
C SER A 261 -23.93 2.84 5.93
N LEU A 262 -23.75 1.85 5.05
CA LEU A 262 -23.09 2.01 3.77
C LEU A 262 -24.13 1.96 2.65
N PHE A 263 -24.32 3.09 1.97
CA PHE A 263 -25.22 3.25 0.83
C PHE A 263 -24.43 3.38 -0.46
N ILE A 264 -24.74 2.55 -1.45
CA ILE A 264 -24.17 2.62 -2.80
C ILE A 264 -25.34 2.56 -3.79
N ARG A 265 -25.70 3.70 -4.39
CA ARG A 265 -26.96 3.84 -5.14
C ARG A 265 -26.76 4.53 -6.49
N ASN A 266 -27.52 4.11 -7.48
CA ASN A 266 -27.71 4.86 -8.73
C ASN A 266 -26.40 5.24 -9.46
N THR A 267 -25.38 4.39 -9.43
CA THR A 267 -24.11 4.62 -10.14
C THR A 267 -24.06 3.91 -11.49
N THR A 268 -23.16 4.31 -12.40
CA THR A 268 -23.09 3.73 -13.76
C THR A 268 -21.72 3.22 -14.21
N GLY A 269 -20.67 3.40 -13.40
CA GLY A 269 -19.29 3.06 -13.78
C GLY A 269 -18.40 2.57 -12.65
N LEU A 270 -18.94 1.89 -11.64
CA LEU A 270 -18.14 1.45 -10.48
C LEU A 270 -17.12 0.34 -10.80
N GLY A 271 -17.38 -0.53 -11.78
CA GLY A 271 -16.46 -1.61 -12.13
C GLY A 271 -16.27 -2.63 -10.98
N ASN A 272 -15.01 -2.92 -10.66
CA ASN A 272 -14.65 -3.70 -9.48
C ASN A 272 -14.65 -2.80 -8.25
N PHE A 273 -15.45 -3.15 -7.24
CA PHE A 273 -15.54 -2.39 -6.01
C PHE A 273 -14.67 -3.03 -4.93
N ASP A 274 -13.45 -2.50 -4.75
CA ASP A 274 -12.45 -2.94 -3.77
C ASP A 274 -11.96 -1.79 -2.85
N TYR A 275 -12.72 -0.70 -2.79
CA TYR A 275 -12.33 0.54 -2.12
C TYR A 275 -12.18 0.41 -0.60
N PHE A 276 -12.87 -0.57 0.01
CA PHE A 276 -12.87 -0.82 1.46
C PHE A 276 -12.01 -2.03 1.83
N GLY A 277 -10.72 -1.96 1.50
CA GLY A 277 -9.76 -3.05 1.71
C GLY A 277 -9.70 -3.54 3.15
N ALA A 278 -9.65 -2.64 4.15
CA ALA A 278 -9.50 -2.99 5.57
C ALA A 278 -10.81 -3.06 6.37
N LEU A 279 -11.98 -2.89 5.74
CA LEU A 279 -13.26 -2.78 6.45
C LEU A 279 -13.65 -4.10 7.12
N LYS A 280 -13.81 -4.04 8.45
CA LYS A 280 -14.15 -5.18 9.31
C LYS A 280 -15.56 -5.14 9.85
N GLU A 281 -16.07 -3.94 10.15
CA GLU A 281 -17.31 -3.81 10.90
C GLU A 281 -18.20 -2.68 10.36
N ILE A 282 -19.49 -2.97 10.21
CA ILE A 282 -20.53 -1.97 9.97
C ILE A 282 -21.59 -2.12 11.05
N THR A 283 -21.78 -1.08 11.86
CA THR A 283 -22.70 -1.09 13.00
C THR A 283 -23.61 0.12 12.95
N VAL A 284 -24.88 -0.10 12.68
CA VAL A 284 -25.91 0.94 12.77
C VAL A 284 -26.23 1.19 14.25
N PRO A 285 -26.18 2.46 14.72
CA PRO A 285 -26.51 2.79 16.11
C PRO A 285 -27.91 2.32 16.52
N LYS A 286 -28.05 1.88 17.77
CA LYS A 286 -29.34 1.45 18.35
C LYS A 286 -30.38 2.58 18.28
N GLY A 287 -31.63 2.23 18.01
CA GLY A 287 -32.72 3.18 17.79
C GLY A 287 -32.81 3.73 16.36
N LYS A 288 -31.83 3.44 15.49
CA LYS A 288 -31.88 3.79 14.06
C LYS A 288 -32.30 2.58 13.24
N ASN A 289 -33.52 2.63 12.69
CA ASN A 289 -34.07 1.57 11.84
C ASN A 289 -33.55 1.68 10.38
N ALA A 290 -32.24 1.53 10.18
CA ALA A 290 -31.60 1.62 8.86
C ALA A 290 -30.93 0.30 8.45
N THR A 291 -30.96 -0.03 7.16
CA THR A 291 -30.20 -1.15 6.59
C THR A 291 -28.71 -0.83 6.68
N ALA A 292 -27.90 -1.79 7.15
CA ALA A 292 -26.46 -1.56 7.36
C ALA A 292 -25.68 -1.47 6.04
N ILE A 293 -26.01 -2.32 5.06
CA ILE A 293 -25.41 -2.31 3.72
C ILE A 293 -26.52 -2.29 2.69
N GLU A 294 -26.53 -1.27 1.86
CA GLU A 294 -27.49 -1.15 0.76
C GLU A 294 -26.79 -0.77 -0.54
N ILE A 295 -26.84 -1.67 -1.51
CA ILE A 295 -26.17 -1.55 -2.81
C ILE A 295 -27.22 -1.77 -3.90
N VAL A 296 -27.77 -0.69 -4.46
CA VAL A 296 -28.98 -0.74 -5.29
C VAL A 296 -28.84 0.09 -6.56
N HIS A 297 -29.28 -0.45 -7.70
CA HIS A 297 -29.32 0.26 -9.00
C HIS A 297 -27.94 0.74 -9.50
N ASN A 298 -26.89 -0.05 -9.30
CA ASN A 298 -25.55 0.27 -9.82
C ASN A 298 -25.27 -0.47 -11.12
N ARG A 299 -25.31 0.26 -12.24
CA ARG A 299 -24.92 -0.23 -13.56
C ARG A 299 -23.38 -0.22 -13.66
N GLY A 300 -22.80 -1.19 -14.38
CA GLY A 300 -21.34 -1.30 -14.46
C GLY A 300 -20.66 -1.86 -13.21
N LEU A 301 -21.38 -2.13 -12.11
CA LEU A 301 -20.82 -2.80 -10.94
C LEU A 301 -20.67 -4.30 -11.26
N THR A 302 -19.43 -4.77 -11.40
CA THR A 302 -19.13 -6.14 -11.82
C THR A 302 -18.74 -7.06 -10.68
N GLU A 303 -18.15 -6.52 -9.62
CA GLU A 303 -17.67 -7.28 -8.47
C GLU A 303 -17.74 -6.43 -7.19
N LEU A 304 -18.00 -7.08 -6.06
CA LEU A 304 -18.06 -6.46 -4.73
C LEU A 304 -17.10 -7.18 -3.79
N GLN A 305 -16.03 -6.51 -3.38
CA GLN A 305 -15.00 -7.06 -2.50
C GLN A 305 -15.00 -6.39 -1.12
N LEU A 306 -15.35 -7.18 -0.10
CA LEU A 306 -15.27 -6.81 1.31
C LEU A 306 -14.55 -7.93 2.07
N PRO A 307 -13.23 -8.12 1.83
CA PRO A 307 -12.51 -9.33 2.21
C PRO A 307 -12.45 -9.53 3.73
N HIS A 308 -12.26 -8.45 4.48
CA HIS A 308 -12.09 -8.47 5.93
C HIS A 308 -13.37 -8.20 6.73
N LEU A 309 -14.53 -8.10 6.07
CA LEU A 309 -15.80 -7.85 6.76
C LEU A 309 -16.15 -9.05 7.66
N GLU A 310 -16.30 -8.79 8.96
CA GLU A 310 -16.48 -9.77 10.03
C GLU A 310 -17.76 -9.52 10.84
N ARG A 311 -18.28 -8.28 10.85
CA ARG A 311 -19.48 -7.94 11.62
C ARG A 311 -20.38 -6.94 10.89
N VAL A 312 -21.66 -7.26 10.82
CA VAL A 312 -22.74 -6.36 10.35
C VAL A 312 -23.84 -6.34 11.40
N SER A 313 -24.17 -5.17 11.94
CA SER A 313 -25.18 -5.04 12.99
C SER A 313 -26.17 -3.92 12.66
N SER A 314 -27.46 -4.25 12.72
CA SER A 314 -28.58 -3.32 12.58
C SER A 314 -29.84 -3.91 13.24
N GLU A 315 -30.68 -3.04 13.81
CA GLU A 315 -32.00 -3.37 14.35
C GLU A 315 -33.08 -3.51 13.25
N ASN A 316 -32.77 -3.11 12.01
CA ASN A 316 -33.67 -3.28 10.87
C ASN A 316 -33.83 -4.78 10.55
N THR A 317 -35.03 -5.15 10.12
CA THR A 317 -35.32 -6.51 9.64
C THR A 317 -34.48 -6.88 8.42
N MET A 318 -34.22 -5.92 7.54
CA MET A 318 -33.35 -6.08 6.38
C MET A 318 -32.00 -5.42 6.66
N ARG A 319 -30.98 -6.23 6.97
CA ARG A 319 -29.63 -5.76 7.33
C ARG A 319 -28.74 -5.53 6.10
N ILE A 320 -28.88 -6.37 5.07
CA ILE A 320 -28.12 -6.27 3.83
C ILE A 320 -29.07 -6.35 2.63
N ILE A 321 -29.03 -5.32 1.77
CA ILE A 321 -29.80 -5.24 0.53
C ILE A 321 -28.82 -5.03 -0.62
N ILE A 322 -28.80 -5.95 -1.58
CA ILE A 322 -28.01 -5.86 -2.81
C ILE A 322 -28.94 -6.25 -3.96
N THR A 323 -29.54 -5.28 -4.63
CA THR A 323 -30.53 -5.53 -5.69
C THR A 323 -30.31 -4.64 -6.90
N ASP A 324 -30.87 -5.04 -8.04
CA ASP A 324 -30.89 -4.20 -9.24
C ASP A 324 -29.49 -3.81 -9.78
N ASN A 325 -28.48 -4.64 -9.50
CA ASN A 325 -27.11 -4.53 -10.02
C ASN A 325 -26.89 -5.60 -11.09
N LYS A 326 -27.36 -5.35 -12.32
CA LYS A 326 -27.49 -6.36 -13.39
C LYS A 326 -26.18 -7.12 -13.69
N GLU A 327 -25.04 -6.47 -13.59
CA GLU A 327 -23.71 -6.99 -13.99
C GLU A 327 -22.91 -7.58 -12.82
N LEU A 328 -23.44 -7.48 -11.59
CA LEU A 328 -22.75 -7.90 -10.38
C LEU A 328 -22.57 -9.42 -10.37
N GLY A 329 -21.32 -9.86 -10.53
CA GLY A 329 -20.91 -11.23 -10.33
C GLY A 329 -20.45 -11.45 -8.89
N MET A 330 -20.87 -12.56 -8.29
CA MET A 330 -20.39 -12.96 -6.97
C MET A 330 -20.23 -14.48 -6.89
N LYS A 331 -19.24 -14.94 -6.13
CA LYS A 331 -19.10 -16.35 -5.77
C LYS A 331 -20.10 -16.72 -4.69
N GLU A 332 -20.61 -17.94 -4.71
CA GLU A 332 -21.56 -18.45 -3.73
C GLU A 332 -21.01 -18.34 -2.29
N ALA A 333 -19.72 -18.64 -2.10
CA ALA A 333 -19.05 -18.51 -0.80
C ALA A 333 -19.11 -17.07 -0.23
N THR A 334 -18.97 -16.06 -1.08
CA THR A 334 -19.08 -14.65 -0.69
C THR A 334 -20.50 -14.30 -0.29
N ALA A 335 -21.50 -14.74 -1.07
CA ALA A 335 -22.91 -14.54 -0.74
C ALA A 335 -23.28 -15.22 0.59
N LEU A 336 -22.82 -16.46 0.80
CA LEU A 336 -23.01 -17.19 2.07
C LEU A 336 -22.40 -16.46 3.26
N LYS A 337 -21.21 -15.88 3.09
CA LYS A 337 -20.58 -15.03 4.11
C LYS A 337 -21.47 -13.83 4.46
N LEU A 338 -22.01 -13.14 3.47
CA LEU A 338 -22.92 -12.00 3.70
C LEU A 338 -24.22 -12.40 4.40
N TYR A 339 -24.83 -13.54 4.01
CA TYR A 339 -26.00 -14.08 4.71
C TYR A 339 -25.71 -14.39 6.18
N ALA A 340 -24.57 -15.00 6.47
CA ALA A 340 -24.16 -15.31 7.85
C ALA A 340 -23.94 -14.02 8.66
N LEU A 341 -23.28 -13.02 8.08
CA LEU A 341 -23.05 -11.71 8.71
C LEU A 341 -24.36 -10.98 9.03
N ALA A 342 -25.37 -11.12 8.19
CA ALA A 342 -26.70 -10.56 8.42
C ALA A 342 -27.57 -11.37 9.41
N SER A 343 -27.03 -12.43 10.03
CA SER A 343 -27.76 -13.36 10.90
C SER A 343 -28.84 -14.20 10.19
N GLY A 344 -28.68 -14.48 8.90
CA GLY A 344 -29.57 -15.35 8.13
C GLY A 344 -30.05 -14.74 6.81
N ARG A 345 -30.62 -15.60 5.95
CA ARG A 345 -31.09 -15.18 4.60
C ARG A 345 -32.32 -14.29 4.66
N GLU A 346 -33.17 -14.51 5.65
CA GLU A 346 -34.41 -13.75 5.92
C GLU A 346 -34.16 -12.28 6.26
N HIS A 347 -32.94 -11.93 6.69
CA HIS A 347 -32.50 -10.56 6.95
C HIS A 347 -31.74 -9.93 5.77
N THR A 348 -31.78 -10.57 4.61
CA THR A 348 -31.05 -10.14 3.41
C THR A 348 -31.89 -10.19 2.14
N ARG A 349 -31.55 -9.35 1.17
CA ARG A 349 -32.05 -9.47 -0.20
C ARG A 349 -30.90 -9.23 -1.16
N ILE A 350 -30.29 -10.32 -1.65
CA ILE A 350 -29.09 -10.27 -2.50
C ILE A 350 -29.41 -10.89 -3.87
N GLN A 351 -29.25 -10.11 -4.94
CA GLN A 351 -29.35 -10.52 -6.34
C GLN A 351 -27.97 -10.38 -7.00
N TYR A 352 -27.48 -11.45 -7.59
CA TYR A 352 -26.16 -11.50 -8.25
C TYR A 352 -26.13 -12.57 -9.34
N GLN A 353 -25.17 -12.46 -10.26
CA GLN A 353 -24.82 -13.53 -11.20
C GLN A 353 -23.80 -14.46 -10.55
N ASP A 354 -24.13 -15.74 -10.42
CA ASP A 354 -23.21 -16.72 -9.85
C ASP A 354 -22.01 -16.95 -10.78
N ARG A 355 -20.80 -16.66 -10.27
CA ARG A 355 -19.53 -16.88 -10.97
C ARG A 355 -18.70 -18.01 -10.36
N THR A 356 -19.31 -18.85 -9.53
CA THR A 356 -18.64 -19.97 -8.88
C THR A 356 -18.16 -20.98 -9.93
N THR A 357 -16.86 -21.27 -9.92
CA THR A 357 -16.27 -22.27 -10.83
C THR A 357 -16.27 -23.66 -10.19
N LEU A 358 -16.17 -24.72 -11.01
CA LEU A 358 -16.00 -26.11 -10.53
C LEU A 358 -14.82 -26.25 -9.54
N TRP A 359 -13.75 -25.49 -9.75
CA TRP A 359 -12.57 -25.48 -8.87
C TRP A 359 -12.84 -24.82 -7.53
N ASP A 360 -13.67 -23.77 -7.48
CA ASP A 360 -14.06 -23.11 -6.22
C ASP A 360 -14.82 -24.08 -5.30
N GLY A 361 -15.72 -24.90 -5.87
CA GLY A 361 -16.43 -25.95 -5.13
C GLY A 361 -15.51 -27.06 -4.61
N LEU A 362 -14.48 -27.42 -5.39
CA LEU A 362 -13.48 -28.42 -4.99
C LEU A 362 -12.54 -27.91 -3.88
N LEU A 363 -12.11 -26.65 -3.96
CA LEU A 363 -11.23 -25.98 -2.99
C LEU A 363 -11.93 -25.59 -1.69
N GLY A 364 -13.20 -25.21 -1.76
CA GLY A 364 -13.98 -24.80 -0.59
C GLY A 364 -14.19 -25.91 0.44
N ASN A 365 -14.02 -27.17 0.03
CA ASN A 365 -14.33 -28.32 0.84
C ASN A 365 -13.05 -29.11 1.17
N LYS A 366 -12.47 -28.86 2.36
CA LYS A 366 -11.20 -29.45 2.81
C LYS A 366 -11.16 -30.99 2.67
N LEU A 367 -12.31 -31.65 2.80
CA LEU A 367 -12.44 -33.10 2.64
C LEU A 367 -12.16 -33.58 1.21
N TYR A 368 -12.68 -32.90 0.18
CA TYR A 368 -12.45 -33.29 -1.21
C TYR A 368 -10.99 -33.09 -1.64
N LEU A 369 -10.34 -32.05 -1.12
CA LEU A 369 -8.92 -31.81 -1.36
C LEU A 369 -8.05 -32.90 -0.72
N VAL A 370 -8.40 -33.35 0.49
CA VAL A 370 -7.75 -34.51 1.14
C VAL A 370 -7.99 -35.80 0.35
N ILE A 371 -9.21 -36.05 -0.12
CA ILE A 371 -9.53 -37.23 -0.95
C ILE A 371 -8.71 -37.22 -2.25
N LEU A 372 -8.59 -36.06 -2.92
CA LEU A 372 -7.80 -35.91 -4.13
C LEU A 372 -6.31 -36.21 -3.87
N ILE A 373 -5.74 -35.66 -2.80
CA ILE A 373 -4.36 -35.94 -2.40
C ILE A 373 -4.16 -37.43 -2.08
N MET A 374 -5.10 -38.05 -1.38
CA MET A 374 -5.07 -39.49 -1.07
C MET A 374 -5.13 -40.35 -2.33
N LEU A 375 -5.98 -40.02 -3.31
CA LEU A 375 -6.03 -40.71 -4.60
C LEU A 375 -4.72 -40.57 -5.38
N LEU A 376 -4.12 -39.38 -5.39
CA LEU A 376 -2.82 -39.13 -6.01
C LEU A 376 -1.71 -39.95 -5.33
N LEU A 377 -1.72 -40.03 -4.01
CA LEU A 377 -0.78 -40.87 -3.26
C LEU A 377 -0.95 -42.36 -3.56
N ILE A 378 -2.19 -42.86 -3.61
CA ILE A 378 -2.47 -44.25 -3.99
C ILE A 378 -1.98 -44.54 -5.41
N LEU A 379 -2.20 -43.62 -6.34
CA LEU A 379 -1.71 -43.73 -7.72
C LEU A 379 -0.17 -43.80 -7.75
N ILE A 380 0.52 -42.92 -7.02
CA ILE A 380 1.99 -42.90 -6.93
C ILE A 380 2.52 -44.21 -6.31
N VAL A 381 1.90 -44.70 -5.24
CA VAL A 381 2.26 -45.99 -4.63
C VAL A 381 2.03 -47.14 -5.62
N GLY A 382 0.92 -47.15 -6.36
CA GLY A 382 0.65 -48.13 -7.40
C GLY A 382 1.70 -48.13 -8.50
N ILE A 383 2.12 -46.94 -8.97
CA ILE A 383 3.19 -46.78 -9.95
C ILE A 383 4.51 -47.32 -9.38
N LEU A 384 4.89 -46.94 -8.15
CA LEU A 384 6.09 -47.43 -7.47
C LEU A 384 6.11 -48.96 -7.35
N ILE A 385 4.99 -49.57 -6.94
CA ILE A 385 4.87 -51.03 -6.85
C ILE A 385 5.04 -51.66 -8.24
N SER A 386 4.42 -51.11 -9.29
CA SER A 386 4.58 -51.64 -10.65
C SER A 386 6.04 -51.56 -11.13
N VAL A 387 6.74 -50.46 -10.83
CA VAL A 387 8.17 -50.29 -11.13
C VAL A 387 9.00 -51.31 -10.37
N LEU A 388 8.69 -51.55 -9.09
CA LEU A 388 9.41 -52.52 -8.27
C LEU A 388 9.19 -53.97 -8.75
N LEU A 389 7.97 -54.30 -9.18
CA LEU A 389 7.63 -55.59 -9.79
C LEU A 389 8.30 -55.79 -11.15
N THR A 390 8.34 -54.76 -11.99
CA THR A 390 9.04 -54.82 -13.29
C THR A 390 10.56 -54.94 -13.09
N VAL A 391 11.15 -54.22 -12.13
CA VAL A 391 12.57 -54.37 -11.77
C VAL A 391 12.88 -55.78 -11.25
N ARG A 392 12.04 -56.33 -10.36
CA ARG A 392 12.20 -57.70 -9.85
C ARG A 392 12.10 -58.75 -10.95
N THR A 393 11.13 -58.63 -11.84
CA THR A 393 10.97 -59.57 -12.96
C THR A 393 12.12 -59.48 -13.96
N VAL A 394 12.63 -58.28 -14.25
CA VAL A 394 13.83 -58.08 -15.08
C VAL A 394 15.08 -58.65 -14.40
N LYS A 395 15.26 -58.44 -13.08
CA LYS A 395 16.38 -59.01 -12.32
C LYS A 395 16.32 -60.54 -12.29
N ARG A 396 15.13 -61.13 -12.11
CA ARG A 396 14.93 -62.59 -12.17
C ARG A 396 15.28 -63.16 -13.54
N ARG A 397 14.85 -62.50 -14.64
CA ARG A 397 15.23 -62.88 -16.02
C ARG A 397 16.73 -62.69 -16.34
N ARG A 398 17.45 -61.88 -15.56
CA ARG A 398 18.92 -61.74 -15.71
C ARG A 398 19.66 -62.92 -15.09
N VAL A 399 19.14 -63.52 -14.02
CA VAL A 399 19.79 -64.61 -13.26
C VAL A 399 19.31 -65.99 -13.70
N GLU A 400 18.02 -66.14 -14.04
CA GLU A 400 17.38 -67.41 -14.35
C GLU A 400 16.75 -67.39 -15.77
N THR A 401 16.80 -68.51 -16.48
CA THR A 401 16.04 -68.73 -17.72
C THR A 401 14.56 -68.91 -17.42
N LYS A 402 13.71 -68.93 -18.46
CA LYS A 402 12.25 -69.10 -18.34
C LYS A 402 11.83 -70.36 -17.56
N GLU A 403 12.74 -71.33 -17.46
CA GLU A 403 12.58 -72.63 -16.80
C GLU A 403 13.20 -72.68 -15.38
N GLY A 404 13.73 -71.55 -14.87
CA GLY A 404 14.27 -71.46 -13.49
C GLY A 404 15.74 -71.88 -13.34
N PHE A 405 16.45 -72.09 -14.45
CA PHE A 405 17.85 -72.50 -14.47
C PHE A 405 18.79 -71.28 -14.53
N PRO A 406 19.93 -71.24 -13.79
CA PRO A 406 21.00 -70.25 -14.00
C PRO A 406 21.42 -70.10 -15.47
N LYS A 407 22.01 -68.98 -15.89
CA LYS A 407 22.54 -68.89 -17.27
C LYS A 407 23.90 -69.61 -17.38
N PRO A 408 24.17 -70.35 -18.47
CA PRO A 408 25.44 -71.04 -18.70
C PRO A 408 26.64 -70.05 -18.68
N PRO A 409 27.88 -70.53 -18.42
CA PRO A 409 28.31 -71.93 -18.44
C PRO A 409 28.14 -72.67 -17.10
N TRP A 410 27.53 -73.85 -17.18
CA TRP A 410 27.34 -74.78 -16.07
C TRP A 410 28.68 -75.37 -15.62
N ARG A 411 29.11 -75.09 -14.39
CA ARG A 411 30.26 -75.77 -13.77
C ARG A 411 29.75 -76.68 -12.66
N LEU A 412 30.04 -77.97 -12.76
CA LEU A 412 29.80 -78.91 -11.67
C LEU A 412 30.59 -78.47 -10.43
N GLY A 413 29.93 -78.46 -9.27
CA GLY A 413 30.59 -78.17 -7.99
C GLY A 413 31.66 -79.22 -7.68
N LYS A 414 32.71 -78.82 -6.93
CA LYS A 414 33.84 -79.71 -6.59
C LYS A 414 33.41 -81.05 -6.00
N GLN A 415 32.41 -81.04 -5.12
CA GLN A 415 31.90 -82.25 -4.48
C GLN A 415 31.24 -83.20 -5.49
N SER A 416 30.50 -82.68 -6.46
CA SER A 416 29.91 -83.47 -7.54
C SER A 416 30.98 -84.03 -8.49
N GLN A 417 32.05 -83.28 -8.74
CA GLN A 417 33.20 -83.76 -9.51
C GLN A 417 33.91 -84.90 -8.78
N GLU A 418 34.11 -84.79 -7.47
CA GLU A 418 34.72 -85.84 -6.64
C GLU A 418 33.89 -87.12 -6.63
N ILE A 419 32.56 -87.01 -6.53
CA ILE A 419 31.65 -88.17 -6.60
C ILE A 419 31.74 -88.84 -7.97
N LEU A 420 31.72 -88.06 -9.06
CA LEU A 420 31.83 -88.58 -10.44
C LEU A 420 33.18 -89.27 -10.68
N VAL A 421 34.28 -88.66 -10.23
CA VAL A 421 35.62 -89.28 -10.29
C VAL A 421 35.66 -90.55 -9.45
N GLY A 422 35.00 -90.56 -8.29
CA GLY A 422 34.86 -91.75 -7.45
C GLY A 422 34.10 -92.88 -8.15
N TRP A 423 32.99 -92.56 -8.82
CA TRP A 423 32.21 -93.53 -9.60
C TRP A 423 33.01 -94.09 -10.77
N VAL A 424 33.68 -93.23 -11.54
CA VAL A 424 34.54 -93.65 -12.67
C VAL A 424 35.66 -94.58 -12.19
N LYS A 425 36.33 -94.25 -11.08
CA LYS A 425 37.38 -95.11 -10.50
C LYS A 425 36.83 -96.47 -10.04
N ASN A 426 35.66 -96.50 -9.42
CA ASN A 426 35.04 -97.74 -8.95
C ASN A 426 34.60 -98.64 -10.11
N ILE A 427 34.09 -98.05 -11.19
CA ILE A 427 33.69 -98.74 -12.41
C ILE A 427 34.92 -99.34 -13.11
N LEU A 428 36.01 -98.58 -13.25
CA LEU A 428 37.26 -99.05 -13.86
C LEU A 428 37.92 -100.19 -13.08
N LEU A 429 37.83 -100.19 -11.74
CA LEU A 429 38.39 -101.24 -10.88
C LEU A 429 37.60 -102.54 -10.90
N LYS A 430 36.28 -102.50 -11.15
CA LYS A 430 35.40 -103.68 -11.02
C LYS A 430 35.03 -104.34 -12.34
N ASN A 431 35.23 -103.71 -13.50
CA ASN A 431 34.96 -104.32 -14.81
C ASN A 431 35.79 -103.66 -15.95
N PRO A 432 37.08 -103.99 -16.10
CA PRO A 432 37.93 -103.39 -17.13
C PRO A 432 37.62 -103.85 -18.58
N LEU A 433 36.64 -104.75 -18.79
CA LEU A 433 36.35 -105.37 -20.09
C LEU A 433 35.00 -104.97 -20.73
N ILE A 434 34.26 -104.01 -20.15
CA ILE A 434 32.97 -103.52 -20.71
C ILE A 434 33.16 -102.15 -21.41
N TRP A 435 34.30 -101.95 -22.06
CA TRP A 435 34.49 -100.84 -23.00
C TRP A 435 35.07 -101.36 -24.31
N ARG A 436 34.34 -102.29 -24.95
CA ARG A 436 34.35 -102.36 -26.43
C ARG A 436 33.42 -101.26 -26.91
N CYS A 437 33.97 -100.34 -27.71
CA CYS A 437 33.37 -99.10 -28.15
C CYS A 437 31.96 -99.29 -28.76
N SER A 438 30.93 -99.01 -27.95
CA SER A 438 29.59 -98.67 -28.43
C SER A 438 29.26 -97.18 -28.21
N ASP A 439 30.05 -96.44 -27.42
CA ASP A 439 29.76 -95.06 -27.01
C ASP A 439 30.83 -94.04 -27.45
N ARG A 440 31.54 -94.31 -28.55
CA ARG A 440 32.59 -93.40 -29.05
C ARG A 440 32.04 -92.06 -29.54
N GLU A 441 30.79 -92.02 -30.01
CA GLU A 441 30.15 -90.81 -30.55
C GLU A 441 29.74 -89.78 -29.48
N VAL A 442 29.68 -90.16 -28.21
CA VAL A 442 29.23 -89.26 -27.13
C VAL A 442 30.40 -88.65 -26.35
N ILE A 443 31.60 -89.25 -26.43
CA ILE A 443 32.75 -88.89 -25.58
C ILE A 443 33.88 -88.20 -26.35
N TRP A 444 34.05 -88.45 -27.64
CA TRP A 444 35.05 -87.76 -28.48
C TRP A 444 34.44 -87.28 -29.81
N PRO A 445 34.51 -85.98 -30.14
CA PRO A 445 33.99 -85.47 -31.41
C PRO A 445 34.88 -85.94 -32.58
N TYR A 446 34.24 -86.51 -33.60
CA TYR A 446 34.84 -87.00 -34.84
C TYR A 446 35.55 -85.87 -35.60
N GLN A 447 36.81 -86.07 -36.01
CA GLN A 447 37.46 -85.23 -37.02
C GLN A 447 37.49 -85.98 -38.35
N GLU A 448 37.13 -85.26 -39.42
CA GLU A 448 36.91 -85.75 -40.80
C GLU A 448 38.09 -86.51 -41.46
N ARG A 449 39.22 -86.72 -40.75
CA ARG A 449 40.46 -87.33 -41.28
C ARG A 449 40.67 -88.78 -40.84
N ASP A 450 39.77 -89.34 -40.02
CA ASP A 450 39.96 -90.68 -39.41
C ASP A 450 39.50 -91.85 -40.31
N ALA A 451 38.85 -91.58 -41.44
CA ALA A 451 38.39 -92.58 -42.40
C ALA A 451 39.29 -92.62 -43.65
N THR A 452 40.49 -93.20 -43.55
CA THR A 452 41.25 -93.78 -44.69
C THR A 452 42.53 -94.44 -44.18
N ARG A 453 42.49 -95.76 -44.01
CA ARG A 453 43.69 -96.61 -44.14
C ARG A 453 43.27 -98.06 -44.36
N GLU A 454 43.24 -98.45 -45.63
CA GLU A 454 43.23 -99.85 -46.05
C GLU A 454 44.54 -100.52 -45.60
N PHE A 455 44.44 -101.73 -45.06
CA PHE A 455 45.59 -102.59 -44.79
C PHE A 455 45.80 -103.53 -45.99
N THR A 456 46.92 -103.41 -46.69
CA THR A 456 47.44 -104.44 -47.58
C THR A 456 48.14 -105.55 -46.78
N LEU A 457 47.64 -106.79 -46.99
CA LEU A 457 48.09 -108.13 -46.55
C LEU A 457 48.99 -108.26 -45.31
#